data_AF-A0A3D5UU30-F1
#
_entry.id   AF-A0A3D5UU30-F1
#
_cell.length_a   1.000
_cell.length_b   1.000
_cell.length_c   1.000
_cell.angle_alpha   90.00
_cell.angle_beta   90.00
_cell.angle_gamma   90.00
#
_symmetry.space_group_name_H-M   'P 1'
#
loop_
_entity.id
_entity.type
_entity.pdbx_description
1 polymer ?
#
loop_
_entity_poly.entity_id
_entity_poly.type
_entity_poly.pdbx_seq_one_letter_code
_entity_poly.pdbx_strand_id
1 'polypeptide(L)'
;MSPEPMAALDGERLRAREALGASVRAGFEKAGYAPVSAPALQPADIFLDMSGEDIRRRMYVFADPAGDELCLRPELTIPVCRLYLESGGGAQKLCALGPVYRYQSRGSTKLREYTQAGVECLGASDAEAADAEVVALAANALADAGLKSYGIEMGDLALFDALVDALDLPPGWRSRLKRHFWRPDYFRELLDRL
;
A
#
# COMPACT_ATOMS: atom_id res chain seq x y z
N MET A 1 3.44 0.35 -32.87
CA MET A 1 3.19 -0.01 -31.45
C MET A 1 3.21 1.29 -30.67
N SER A 2 2.06 1.84 -30.30
CA SER A 2 2.04 3.12 -29.57
C SER A 2 2.72 2.91 -28.22
N PRO A 3 3.67 3.76 -27.80
CA PRO A 3 4.28 3.63 -26.49
C PRO A 3 3.17 3.71 -25.44
N GLU A 4 3.09 2.69 -24.58
CA GLU A 4 2.22 2.72 -23.41
C GLU A 4 2.59 3.95 -22.57
N PRO A 5 1.63 4.73 -22.08
CA PRO A 5 1.90 6.06 -21.54
C PRO A 5 2.67 5.96 -20.22
N MET A 6 3.99 6.05 -20.29
CA MET A 6 4.79 6.71 -19.27
C MET A 6 4.34 8.17 -19.30
N ALA A 7 3.37 8.54 -18.46
CA ALA A 7 2.70 9.84 -18.53
C ALA A 7 3.71 10.97 -18.25
N ALA A 8 4.38 11.44 -19.30
CA ALA A 8 5.21 12.63 -19.25
C ALA A 8 4.32 13.80 -18.84
N LEU A 9 4.72 14.48 -17.76
CA LEU A 9 4.06 15.69 -17.31
C LEU A 9 4.74 16.89 -17.96
N ASP A 10 3.94 17.81 -18.51
CA ASP A 10 4.43 19.15 -18.81
C ASP A 10 4.79 19.89 -17.50
N GLY A 11 5.42 21.06 -17.63
CA GLY A 11 5.89 21.82 -16.47
C GLY A 11 4.75 22.27 -15.54
N GLU A 12 3.54 22.50 -16.06
CA GLU A 12 2.39 22.91 -15.26
C GLU A 12 1.91 21.74 -14.39
N ARG A 13 1.69 20.57 -15.00
CA ARG A 13 1.25 19.37 -14.30
C ARG A 13 2.29 18.85 -13.31
N LEU A 14 3.58 18.97 -13.65
CA LEU A 14 4.66 18.62 -12.72
C LEU A 14 4.59 19.49 -11.46
N ARG A 15 4.53 20.82 -11.62
CA ARG A 15 4.42 21.75 -10.49
C ARG A 15 3.16 21.51 -9.66
N ALA A 16 2.02 21.26 -10.32
CA ALA A 16 0.77 20.96 -9.63
C ALA A 16 0.88 19.68 -8.77
N ARG A 17 1.48 18.61 -9.31
CA ARG A 17 1.70 17.36 -8.56
C ARG A 17 2.63 17.56 -7.38
N GLU A 18 3.73 18.29 -7.56
CA GLU A 18 4.69 18.57 -6.50
C GLU A 18 4.08 19.43 -5.39
N ALA A 19 3.34 20.48 -5.75
CA ALA A 19 2.64 21.33 -4.80
C ALA A 19 1.58 20.55 -4.00
N LEU A 20 0.80 19.69 -4.68
CA LEU A 20 -0.19 18.84 -4.03
C LEU A 20 0.47 17.85 -3.05
N GLY A 21 1.51 17.14 -3.49
CA GLY A 21 2.24 16.19 -2.64
C GLY A 21 2.86 16.89 -1.42
N ALA A 22 3.47 18.06 -1.61
CA ALA A 22 4.04 18.85 -0.54
C ALA A 22 2.97 19.32 0.48
N SER A 23 1.80 19.74 -0.01
CA SER A 23 0.66 20.13 0.84
C SER A 23 0.17 18.96 1.69
N VAL A 24 -0.01 17.79 1.08
CA VAL A 24 -0.43 16.57 1.80
C VAL A 24 0.59 16.19 2.87
N ARG A 25 1.88 16.16 2.53
CA ARG A 25 2.95 15.84 3.50
C ARG A 25 3.00 16.87 4.63
N ALA A 26 2.86 18.16 4.34
CA ALA A 26 2.83 19.20 5.37
C ALA A 26 1.67 19.00 6.37
N GLY A 27 0.52 18.52 5.91
CA GLY A 27 -0.59 18.11 6.79
C GLY A 27 -0.21 16.98 7.73
N PHE A 28 0.49 15.96 7.24
CA PHE A 28 1.00 14.85 8.07
C PHE A 28 2.05 15.31 9.08
N GLU A 29 3.00 16.14 8.65
CA GLU A 29 4.05 16.70 9.53
C GLU A 29 3.44 17.55 10.66
N LYS A 30 2.41 18.35 10.35
CA LYS A 30 1.67 19.13 11.36
C LYS A 30 0.95 18.24 12.38
N ALA A 31 0.56 17.03 12.00
CA ALA A 31 -0.02 16.02 12.89
C ALA A 31 1.02 15.21 13.67
N GLY A 32 2.32 15.53 13.52
CA GLY A 32 3.41 14.89 14.25
C GLY A 32 4.03 13.67 13.55
N TYR A 33 3.72 13.44 12.26
CA TYR A 33 4.35 12.36 11.49
C TYR A 33 5.68 12.83 10.89
N ALA A 34 6.77 12.21 11.33
CA ALA A 34 8.11 12.55 10.86
C ALA A 34 8.33 12.10 9.41
N PRO A 35 8.86 12.95 8.51
CA PRO A 35 9.07 12.59 7.12
C PRO A 35 10.24 11.60 6.98
N VAL A 36 10.01 10.55 6.20
CA VAL A 36 11.00 9.53 5.85
C VAL A 36 11.02 9.28 4.34
N SER A 37 12.15 8.79 3.84
CA SER A 37 12.31 8.42 2.44
C SER A 37 13.13 7.15 2.33
N ALA A 38 12.50 6.09 1.82
CA ALA A 38 13.21 4.89 1.41
C ALA A 38 13.76 5.03 -0.03
N PRO A 39 14.83 4.31 -0.40
CA PRO A 39 15.27 4.20 -1.79
C PRO A 39 14.20 3.57 -2.70
N ALA A 40 14.18 3.95 -3.98
CA ALA A 40 13.29 3.33 -4.98
C ALA A 40 13.70 1.89 -5.30
N LEU A 41 15.01 1.62 -5.31
CA LEU A 41 15.58 0.28 -5.44
C LEU A 41 15.52 -0.43 -4.09
N GLN A 42 14.98 -1.64 -4.08
CA GLN A 42 14.84 -2.47 -2.88
C GLN A 42 15.23 -3.92 -3.22
N PRO A 43 15.75 -4.71 -2.27
CA PRO A 43 15.81 -6.16 -2.42
C PRO A 43 14.42 -6.73 -2.76
N ALA A 44 14.34 -7.70 -3.66
CA ALA A 44 13.05 -8.24 -4.09
C ALA A 44 12.39 -9.12 -3.01
N ASP A 45 13.19 -9.84 -2.24
CA ASP A 45 12.79 -10.78 -1.19
C ASP A 45 11.85 -10.16 -0.14
N ILE A 46 12.09 -8.91 0.27
CA ILE A 46 11.26 -8.22 1.29
C ILE A 46 9.77 -8.11 0.89
N PHE A 47 9.47 -8.18 -0.41
CA PHE A 47 8.10 -8.17 -0.92
C PHE A 47 7.57 -9.58 -1.18
N LEU A 48 8.41 -10.46 -1.73
CA LEU A 48 8.04 -11.82 -2.12
C LEU A 48 7.74 -12.69 -0.91
N ASP A 49 8.52 -12.57 0.16
CA ASP A 49 8.33 -13.37 1.37
C ASP A 49 6.99 -13.05 2.07
N MET A 50 6.53 -11.80 1.98
CA MET A 50 5.30 -11.34 2.61
C MET A 50 4.04 -11.64 1.78
N SER A 51 4.12 -11.52 0.45
CA SER A 51 2.93 -11.55 -0.43
C SER A 51 2.90 -12.72 -1.42
N GLY A 52 3.93 -13.58 -1.41
CA GLY A 52 4.08 -14.72 -2.30
C GLY A 52 4.28 -14.34 -3.78
N GLU A 53 4.37 -15.33 -4.66
CA GLU A 53 4.68 -15.11 -6.09
C GLU A 53 3.66 -14.27 -6.88
N ASP A 54 2.44 -14.12 -6.38
CA ASP A 54 1.41 -13.32 -7.07
C ASP A 54 1.77 -11.83 -7.08
N ILE A 55 2.49 -11.32 -6.07
CA ILE A 55 2.98 -9.93 -6.08
C ILE A 55 4.04 -9.72 -7.14
N ARG A 56 4.85 -10.75 -7.45
CA ARG A 56 5.91 -10.68 -8.45
C ARG A 56 5.38 -10.29 -9.82
N ARG A 57 4.18 -10.76 -10.17
CA ARG A 57 3.48 -10.42 -11.43
C ARG A 57 3.09 -8.94 -11.53
N ARG A 58 3.15 -8.20 -10.42
CA ARG A 58 2.79 -6.78 -10.31
C ARG A 58 4.02 -5.90 -10.03
N MET A 59 5.22 -6.47 -9.99
CA MET A 59 6.46 -5.78 -9.67
C MET A 59 7.41 -5.70 -10.87
N TYR A 60 8.32 -4.73 -10.84
CA TYR A 60 9.48 -4.70 -11.72
C TYR A 60 10.67 -5.30 -10.97
N VAL A 61 11.01 -6.54 -11.30
CA VAL A 61 12.10 -7.31 -10.70
C VAL A 61 13.21 -7.52 -11.73
N PHE A 62 14.47 -7.37 -11.32
CA PHE A 62 15.64 -7.52 -12.18
C PHE A 62 16.84 -7.97 -11.35
N ALA A 63 17.79 -8.61 -12.01
CA ALA A 63 19.09 -8.91 -11.42
C ALA A 63 20.03 -7.72 -11.62
N ASP A 64 20.78 -7.37 -10.59
CA ASP A 64 21.87 -6.41 -10.71
C ASP A 64 23.13 -7.07 -11.34
N PRO A 65 24.20 -6.31 -11.62
CA PRO A 65 25.44 -6.88 -12.19
C PRO A 65 26.17 -7.89 -11.29
N ALA A 66 25.92 -7.90 -9.97
CA ALA A 66 26.47 -8.87 -9.02
C ALA A 66 25.63 -10.16 -8.96
N GLY A 67 24.42 -10.14 -9.52
CA GLY A 67 23.48 -11.25 -9.53
C GLY A 67 22.40 -11.17 -8.44
N ASP A 68 22.36 -10.08 -7.67
CA ASP A 68 21.36 -9.87 -6.62
C ASP A 68 20.00 -9.52 -7.25
N GLU A 69 18.92 -10.12 -6.74
CA GLU A 69 17.56 -9.84 -7.21
C GLU A 69 17.01 -8.59 -6.52
N LEU A 70 16.84 -7.53 -7.32
CA LEU A 70 16.32 -6.24 -6.90
C LEU A 70 14.96 -5.97 -7.53
N CYS A 71 14.25 -5.00 -6.97
CA CYS A 71 13.03 -4.48 -7.54
C CYS A 71 12.95 -2.96 -7.41
N LEU A 72 12.12 -2.36 -8.27
CA LEU A 72 11.57 -1.03 -7.99
C LEU A 72 10.41 -1.18 -7.02
N ARG A 73 10.41 -0.43 -5.92
CA ARG A 73 9.38 -0.51 -4.89
C ARG A 73 7.97 -0.34 -5.47
N PRO A 74 7.05 -1.29 -5.25
CA PRO A 74 5.67 -1.17 -5.72
C PRO A 74 4.79 -0.33 -4.80
N GLU A 75 5.27 -0.02 -3.59
CA GLU A 75 4.56 0.70 -2.54
C GLU A 75 5.57 1.30 -1.53
N LEU A 76 5.09 2.00 -0.49
CA LEU A 76 5.94 2.72 0.48
C LEU A 76 5.98 2.09 1.88
N THR A 77 4.94 1.35 2.29
CA THR A 77 4.77 0.72 3.61
C THR A 77 5.90 -0.25 3.93
N ILE A 78 6.20 -1.25 3.09
CA ILE A 78 7.26 -2.24 3.41
C ILE A 78 8.63 -1.55 3.56
N PRO A 79 9.06 -0.67 2.63
CA PRO A 79 10.30 0.07 2.82
C PRO A 79 10.33 0.97 4.07
N VAL A 80 9.21 1.62 4.41
CA VAL A 80 9.11 2.45 5.63
C VAL A 80 9.19 1.59 6.90
N CYS A 81 8.46 0.47 6.94
CA CYS A 81 8.50 -0.49 8.04
C CYS A 81 9.90 -1.08 8.23
N ARG A 82 10.62 -1.36 7.14
CA ARG A 82 12.02 -1.79 7.20
C ARG A 82 12.92 -0.73 7.85
N LEU A 83 12.83 0.52 7.41
CA LEU A 83 13.58 1.64 8.02
C LEU A 83 13.25 1.78 9.51
N TYR A 84 11.98 1.64 9.88
CA TYR A 84 11.52 1.64 11.27
C TYR A 84 12.20 0.53 12.09
N LEU A 85 12.24 -0.70 11.58
CA LEU A 85 12.91 -1.83 12.24
C LEU A 85 14.43 -1.58 12.37
N GLU A 86 15.07 -1.05 11.33
CA GLU A 86 16.50 -0.70 11.33
C GLU A 86 16.84 0.41 12.35
N SER A 87 15.88 1.29 12.67
CA SER A 87 16.03 2.34 13.69
C SER A 87 15.83 1.87 15.14
N GLY A 88 15.57 0.58 15.36
CA GLY A 88 15.37 -0.01 16.69
C GLY A 88 13.91 -0.09 17.14
N GLY A 89 12.97 0.29 16.28
CA GLY A 89 11.53 0.17 16.55
C GLY A 89 10.98 1.20 17.55
N GLY A 90 9.88 0.84 18.23
CA GLY A 90 9.20 1.66 19.24
C GLY A 90 7.95 2.38 18.71
N ALA A 91 7.37 3.27 19.52
CA ALA A 91 6.24 4.08 19.07
C ALA A 91 6.75 5.18 18.12
N GLN A 92 6.37 5.14 16.85
CA GLN A 92 6.79 6.10 15.83
C GLN A 92 5.62 6.45 14.90
N LYS A 93 5.53 7.73 14.52
CA LYS A 93 4.62 8.23 13.49
C LYS A 93 5.46 8.72 12.31
N LEU A 94 5.35 8.05 11.17
CA LEU A 94 6.19 8.30 9.99
C LEU A 94 5.32 8.69 8.80
N CYS A 95 5.72 9.66 8.00
CA CYS A 95 5.09 9.97 6.71
C CYS A 95 6.07 9.85 5.55
N ALA A 96 5.58 9.40 4.40
CA ALA A 96 6.38 9.24 3.20
C ALA A 96 5.66 9.85 1.99
N LEU A 97 6.45 10.41 1.08
CA LEU A 97 6.01 10.95 -0.20
C LEU A 97 7.05 10.58 -1.26
N GLY A 98 6.63 9.89 -2.33
CA GLY A 98 7.57 9.54 -3.40
C GLY A 98 6.97 8.69 -4.51
N PRO A 99 7.76 8.44 -5.58
CA PRO A 99 7.32 7.58 -6.67
C PRO A 99 7.32 6.11 -6.25
N VAL A 100 6.38 5.36 -6.82
CA VAL A 100 6.28 3.90 -6.75
C VAL A 100 6.01 3.32 -8.13
N TYR A 101 6.34 2.04 -8.30
CA TYR A 101 6.42 1.39 -9.59
C TYR A 101 5.65 0.07 -9.60
N ARG A 102 4.54 0.02 -10.32
CA ARG A 102 3.72 -1.20 -10.44
C ARG A 102 3.62 -1.64 -11.88
N TYR A 103 3.93 -2.91 -12.14
CA TYR A 103 3.67 -3.50 -13.43
C TYR A 103 2.16 -3.47 -13.72
N GLN A 104 1.83 -3.10 -14.95
CA GLN A 104 0.46 -3.10 -15.47
C GLN A 104 0.43 -3.93 -16.74
N SER A 105 -0.58 -4.81 -16.86
CA SER A 105 -0.78 -5.62 -18.06
C SER A 105 -0.93 -4.76 -19.31
N ARG A 106 -0.60 -5.33 -20.47
CA ARG A 106 -0.76 -4.64 -21.75
C ARG A 106 -2.18 -4.12 -21.94
N GLY A 107 -2.30 -2.86 -22.36
CA GLY A 107 -3.59 -2.20 -22.56
C GLY A 107 -4.24 -1.65 -21.28
N SER A 108 -3.58 -1.76 -20.11
CA SER A 108 -4.04 -1.07 -18.89
C SER A 108 -3.97 0.44 -19.04
N THR A 109 -4.98 1.14 -18.54
CA THR A 109 -5.00 2.61 -18.44
C THR A 109 -4.32 3.13 -17.18
N LYS A 110 -3.91 2.24 -16.28
CA LYS A 110 -3.24 2.60 -15.03
C LYS A 110 -1.79 2.99 -15.29
N LEU A 111 -1.32 3.98 -14.54
CA LEU A 111 0.08 4.37 -14.55
C LEU A 111 0.96 3.26 -13.96
N ARG A 112 2.14 3.09 -14.55
CA ARG A 112 3.19 2.20 -14.05
C ARG A 112 4.11 2.87 -13.05
N GLU A 113 4.24 4.19 -13.13
CA GLU A 113 4.92 5.05 -12.17
C GLU A 113 3.94 6.13 -11.72
N TYR A 114 3.80 6.30 -10.41
CA TYR A 114 2.97 7.36 -9.83
C TYR A 114 3.45 7.71 -8.43
N THR A 115 3.04 8.89 -7.93
CA THR A 115 3.40 9.36 -6.60
C THR A 115 2.44 8.81 -5.56
N GLN A 116 2.96 8.22 -4.50
CA GLN A 116 2.22 7.90 -3.28
C GLN A 116 2.62 8.85 -2.16
N ALA A 117 1.63 9.21 -1.35
CA ALA A 117 1.79 9.86 -0.07
C ALA A 117 1.05 9.03 0.97
N GLY A 118 1.65 8.80 2.13
CA GLY A 118 1.05 7.97 3.17
C GLY A 118 1.68 8.19 4.53
N VAL A 119 1.06 7.60 5.54
CA VAL A 119 1.50 7.63 6.94
C VAL A 119 1.52 6.23 7.51
N GLU A 120 2.42 5.98 8.44
CA GLU A 120 2.51 4.76 9.23
C GLU A 120 2.54 5.15 10.72
N CYS A 121 1.58 4.65 11.51
CA CYS A 121 1.55 4.81 12.95
C CYS A 121 1.94 3.47 13.59
N LEU A 122 3.20 3.35 13.99
CA LEU A 122 3.83 2.09 14.41
C LEU A 122 4.03 2.09 15.92
N GLY A 123 3.79 0.93 16.56
CA GLY A 123 4.05 0.75 18.00
C GLY A 123 3.12 1.53 18.93
N ALA A 124 1.94 1.94 18.46
CA ALA A 124 0.92 2.58 19.29
C ALA A 124 0.35 1.61 20.33
N SER A 125 0.10 2.08 21.56
CA SER A 125 -0.50 1.30 22.64
C SER A 125 -2.03 1.18 22.54
N ASP A 126 -2.66 2.12 21.84
CA ASP A 126 -4.10 2.18 21.56
C ASP A 126 -4.26 2.15 20.04
N ALA A 127 -4.62 0.98 19.50
CA ALA A 127 -4.67 0.74 18.07
C ALA A 127 -5.90 1.43 17.46
N GLU A 128 -7.02 1.42 18.17
CA GLU A 128 -8.28 2.01 17.74
C GLU A 128 -8.17 3.54 17.61
N ALA A 129 -7.51 4.20 18.56
CA ALA A 129 -7.23 5.63 18.48
C ALA A 129 -6.25 5.95 17.32
N ALA A 130 -5.26 5.10 17.10
CA ALA A 130 -4.29 5.27 16.01
C ALA A 130 -4.98 5.12 14.63
N ASP A 131 -5.82 4.10 14.45
CA ASP A 131 -6.57 3.88 13.21
C ASP A 131 -7.53 5.05 12.93
N ALA A 132 -8.26 5.52 13.96
CA ALA A 132 -9.13 6.68 13.83
C ALA A 132 -8.36 7.95 13.42
N GLU A 133 -7.17 8.16 13.98
CA GLU A 133 -6.30 9.28 13.61
C GLU A 133 -5.84 9.18 12.15
N VAL A 134 -5.38 8.00 11.70
CA VAL A 134 -4.91 7.79 10.33
C VAL A 134 -6.04 8.00 9.32
N VAL A 135 -7.25 7.50 9.59
CA VAL A 135 -8.43 7.73 8.75
C VAL A 135 -8.79 9.21 8.70
N ALA A 136 -8.77 9.91 9.83
CA ALA A 136 -9.03 11.34 9.88
C ALA A 136 -7.98 12.15 9.11
N LEU A 137 -6.71 11.78 9.17
CA LEU A 137 -5.63 12.41 8.40
C LEU A 137 -5.80 12.20 6.89
N ALA A 138 -6.17 11.00 6.47
CA ALA A 138 -6.49 10.73 5.07
C ALA A 138 -7.66 11.60 4.58
N ALA A 139 -8.74 11.69 5.36
CA ALA A 139 -9.91 12.52 5.05
C ALA A 139 -9.55 14.01 4.94
N ASN A 140 -8.74 14.52 5.87
CA ASN A 140 -8.27 15.90 5.86
C ASN A 140 -7.37 16.17 4.65
N ALA A 141 -6.45 15.26 4.32
CA ALA A 141 -5.59 15.40 3.14
C ALA A 141 -6.40 15.48 1.83
N LEU A 142 -7.49 14.70 1.70
CA LEU A 142 -8.40 14.80 0.55
C LEU A 142 -9.15 16.13 0.52
N ALA A 143 -9.64 16.60 1.67
CA ALA A 143 -10.34 17.88 1.77
C ALA A 143 -9.41 19.07 1.43
N ASP A 144 -8.19 19.08 1.98
CA ASP A 144 -7.17 20.10 1.72
C ASP A 144 -6.68 20.08 0.27
N ALA A 145 -6.69 18.90 -0.37
CA ALA A 145 -6.47 18.75 -1.81
C ALA A 145 -7.62 19.28 -2.69
N GLY A 146 -8.72 19.73 -2.09
CA GLY A 146 -9.88 20.30 -2.78
C GLY A 146 -10.92 19.27 -3.24
N LEU A 147 -10.83 18.00 -2.81
CA LEU A 147 -11.87 17.02 -3.08
C LEU A 147 -13.11 17.33 -2.23
N LYS A 148 -14.21 17.64 -2.91
CA LYS A 148 -15.48 18.02 -2.27
C LYS A 148 -16.40 16.85 -1.97
N SER A 149 -16.17 15.71 -2.61
CA SER A 149 -17.01 14.52 -2.50
C SER A 149 -16.13 13.28 -2.58
N TYR A 150 -16.12 12.51 -1.50
CA TYR A 150 -15.46 11.23 -1.39
C TYR A 150 -16.23 10.39 -0.37
N GLY A 151 -16.13 9.06 -0.50
CA GLY A 151 -16.59 8.11 0.51
C GLY A 151 -15.38 7.39 1.10
N ILE A 152 -15.47 7.05 2.38
CA ILE A 152 -14.51 6.16 3.04
C ILE A 152 -15.25 4.86 3.32
N GLU A 153 -14.78 3.77 2.71
CA GLU A 153 -15.23 2.41 3.00
C GLU A 153 -14.27 1.78 4.00
N MET A 154 -14.82 1.21 5.06
CA MET A 154 -14.05 0.55 6.12
C MET A 154 -14.51 -0.90 6.26
N GLY A 155 -13.57 -1.77 6.61
CA GLY A 155 -13.83 -3.17 6.90
C GLY A 155 -12.76 -3.70 7.85
N ASP A 156 -13.12 -4.76 8.58
CA ASP A 156 -12.23 -5.42 9.51
C ASP A 156 -12.22 -6.92 9.19
N LEU A 157 -11.02 -7.45 8.90
CA LEU A 157 -10.85 -8.86 8.63
C LEU A 157 -11.21 -9.73 9.84
N ALA A 158 -11.01 -9.24 11.07
CA ALA A 158 -11.32 -9.97 12.28
C ALA A 158 -12.82 -10.30 12.38
N LEU A 159 -13.69 -9.45 11.85
CA LEU A 159 -15.14 -9.73 11.78
C LEU A 159 -15.43 -10.90 10.82
N PHE A 160 -14.76 -10.94 9.67
CA PHE A 160 -14.89 -12.05 8.72
C PHE A 160 -14.33 -13.34 9.33
N ASP A 161 -13.18 -13.26 10.00
CA ASP A 161 -12.59 -14.42 10.64
C ASP A 161 -13.48 -14.99 11.75
N ALA A 162 -14.07 -14.11 12.57
CA ALA A 162 -15.03 -14.48 13.61
C ALA A 162 -16.30 -15.11 13.03
N LEU A 163 -16.82 -14.56 11.92
CA LEU A 163 -17.95 -15.15 11.20
C LEU A 163 -17.62 -16.59 10.77
N VAL A 164 -16.48 -16.80 10.09
CA VAL A 164 -16.09 -18.13 9.61
C VAL A 164 -15.89 -19.11 10.78
N ASP A 165 -15.39 -18.64 11.92
CA ASP A 165 -15.21 -19.47 13.11
C ASP A 165 -16.53 -19.81 13.82
N ALA A 166 -17.56 -18.98 13.68
CA ALA A 166 -18.89 -19.24 14.22
C ALA A 166 -19.69 -20.26 13.38
N LEU A 167 -19.29 -20.51 12.13
CA LEU A 167 -19.97 -21.49 11.27
C LEU A 167 -19.60 -22.93 11.67
N ASP A 168 -20.57 -23.84 11.61
CA ASP A 168 -20.34 -25.28 11.84
C ASP A 168 -19.69 -25.96 10.62
N LEU A 169 -18.47 -25.51 10.28
CA LEU A 169 -17.68 -26.00 9.16
C LEU A 169 -16.47 -26.79 9.64
N PRO A 170 -16.06 -27.86 8.90
CA PRO A 170 -14.81 -28.56 9.17
C PRO A 170 -13.60 -27.60 9.15
N PRO A 171 -12.56 -27.82 9.98
CA PRO A 171 -11.41 -26.91 10.07
C PRO A 171 -10.73 -26.61 8.73
N GLY A 172 -10.62 -27.61 7.85
CA GLY A 172 -10.05 -27.45 6.52
C GLY A 172 -10.83 -26.45 5.65
N TRP A 173 -12.16 -26.41 5.78
CA TRP A 173 -13.00 -25.44 5.07
C TRP A 173 -12.85 -24.04 5.62
N ARG A 174 -12.83 -23.88 6.96
CA ARG A 174 -12.57 -22.59 7.60
C ARG A 174 -11.25 -21.98 7.15
N SER A 175 -10.17 -22.76 7.21
CA SER A 175 -8.84 -22.29 6.76
C SER A 175 -8.81 -21.92 5.28
N ARG A 176 -9.53 -22.65 4.42
CA ARG A 176 -9.62 -22.33 3.00
C ARG A 176 -10.38 -21.04 2.74
N LEU A 177 -11.51 -20.82 3.41
CA LEU A 177 -12.30 -19.59 3.29
C LEU A 177 -11.45 -18.37 3.71
N LYS A 178 -10.81 -18.44 4.89
CA LYS A 178 -9.93 -17.39 5.41
C LYS A 178 -8.75 -17.08 4.47
N ARG A 179 -8.05 -18.12 4.01
CA ARG A 179 -6.89 -17.97 3.11
C ARG A 179 -7.24 -17.33 1.77
N HIS A 180 -8.44 -17.62 1.25
CA HIS A 180 -8.80 -17.26 -0.12
C HIS A 180 -9.79 -16.11 -0.23
N PHE A 181 -10.17 -15.48 0.88
CA PHE A 181 -11.06 -14.32 0.94
C PHE A 181 -10.65 -13.20 -0.05
N TRP A 182 -9.34 -12.97 -0.19
CA TRP A 182 -8.73 -11.93 -1.05
C TRP A 182 -8.85 -12.19 -2.55
N ARG A 183 -9.42 -13.33 -2.97
CA ARG A 183 -9.54 -13.76 -4.37
C ARG A 183 -11.01 -13.87 -4.73
N PRO A 184 -11.72 -12.77 -5.06
CA PRO A 184 -13.17 -12.74 -5.14
C PRO A 184 -13.80 -13.84 -6.00
N ASP A 185 -13.26 -14.06 -7.20
CA ASP A 185 -13.80 -15.08 -8.13
C ASP A 185 -13.60 -16.49 -7.58
N TYR A 186 -12.39 -16.80 -7.13
CA TYR A 186 -12.10 -18.11 -6.51
C TYR A 186 -12.88 -18.31 -5.20
N PHE A 187 -13.06 -17.24 -4.41
CA PHE A 187 -13.81 -17.29 -3.17
C PHE A 187 -15.28 -17.59 -3.43
N ARG A 188 -15.89 -17.00 -4.46
CA ARG A 188 -17.25 -17.35 -4.90
C ARG A 188 -17.35 -18.81 -5.32
N GLU A 189 -16.44 -19.28 -6.18
CA GLU A 189 -16.40 -20.71 -6.55
C GLU A 189 -16.18 -21.64 -5.35
N LEU A 190 -15.47 -21.18 -4.32
CA LEU A 190 -15.25 -21.93 -3.10
C LEU A 190 -16.53 -22.04 -2.28
N LEU A 191 -17.32 -20.95 -2.21
CA LEU A 191 -18.64 -20.95 -1.57
C LEU A 191 -19.62 -21.87 -2.31
N ASP A 192 -19.57 -21.96 -3.64
CA ASP A 192 -20.43 -22.86 -4.43
C ASP A 192 -20.14 -24.35 -4.20
N ARG A 193 -18.98 -24.68 -3.62
CA ARG A 193 -18.56 -26.05 -3.31
C ARG A 193 -18.76 -26.43 -1.83
N LEU A 194 -19.17 -25.47 -1.00
CA LEU A 194 -19.42 -25.62 0.43
C LEU A 194 -20.73 -26.40 0.65
#